data_AF-A0A1J3INB9-F1
#
_entry.id   AF-A0A1J3INB9-F1
#
_cell.length_a   1.000
_cell.length_b   1.000
_cell.length_c   1.000
_cell.angle_alpha   90.00
_cell.angle_beta   90.00
_cell.angle_gamma   90.00
#
_symmetry.space_group_name_H-M   'P 1'
#
loop_
_entity.id
_entity.type
_entity.pdbx_description
1 polymer ?
#
loop_
_entity_poly.entity_id
_entity_poly.type
_entity_poly.pdbx_seq_one_letter_code
_entity_poly.pdbx_strand_id
1 'polypeptide(L)'
;MEFLERVVQEHVDESENKETFDFVDTLLRIQREKTNGLELNRSDIRVIILDMFLGGTSTTSTTIDWAMKKLQDDFRTYSEHKLFTSEEEVDNMKYLKAVIK
;
A
#
# COMPACT_ATOMS: atom_id res chain seq x y z
N MET A 1 -13.69 -0.68 13.94
CA MET A 1 -13.54 -2.14 14.15
C MET A 1 -14.63 -2.94 13.46
N GLU A 2 -15.88 -2.48 13.42
CA GLU A 2 -16.99 -3.20 12.75
C GLU A 2 -16.73 -3.54 11.28
N PHE A 3 -16.09 -2.62 10.53
CA PHE A 3 -15.69 -2.89 9.15
C PHE A 3 -14.79 -4.13 9.03
N LEU A 4 -13.70 -4.19 9.82
CA LEU A 4 -12.76 -5.31 9.79
C LEU A 4 -13.40 -6.60 10.30
N GLU A 5 -14.32 -6.48 11.26
CA GLU A 5 -15.09 -7.63 11.73
C GLU A 5 -15.95 -8.23 10.62
N ARG A 6 -16.62 -7.37 9.84
CA ARG A 6 -17.39 -7.80 8.68
C ARG A 6 -16.51 -8.45 7.62
N VAL A 7 -15.37 -7.84 7.29
CA VAL A 7 -14.40 -8.43 6.33
C VAL A 7 -13.96 -9.81 6.79
N VAL A 8 -13.58 -9.97 8.05
CA VAL A 8 -13.18 -11.28 8.60
C VAL A 8 -14.35 -12.26 8.54
N GLN A 9 -15.58 -11.83 8.85
CA GLN A 9 -16.75 -12.71 8.78
C GLN A 9 -17.04 -13.19 7.36
N GLU A 10 -16.98 -12.30 6.37
CA GLU A 10 -17.15 -12.64 4.95
C GLU A 10 -16.17 -13.74 4.52
N HIS A 11 -14.90 -13.65 4.94
CA HIS A 11 -13.88 -14.67 4.62
C HIS A 11 -14.09 -16.00 5.36
N VAL A 12 -14.67 -15.98 6.56
CA VAL A 12 -15.06 -17.20 7.27
C VAL A 12 -16.18 -17.91 6.53
N ASP A 13 -17.18 -17.16 6.07
CA ASP A 13 -18.38 -17.69 5.41
C ASP A 13 -18.09 -18.21 3.99
N GLU A 14 -17.12 -17.62 3.29
CA GLU A 14 -16.70 -18.04 1.93
C GLU A 14 -15.72 -19.22 1.91
N SER A 15 -15.24 -19.69 3.06
CA SER A 15 -14.07 -20.60 3.16
C SER A 15 -14.24 -21.99 2.53
N GLU A 16 -15.46 -22.41 2.15
CA GLU A 16 -15.72 -23.73 1.55
C GLU A 16 -15.70 -23.76 0.02
N ASN A 17 -15.76 -22.60 -0.68
CA ASN A 17 -15.86 -22.54 -2.15
C ASN A 17 -14.91 -21.54 -2.81
N LYS A 18 -13.87 -21.08 -2.11
CA LYS A 18 -12.99 -20.01 -2.61
C LYS A 18 -11.91 -20.57 -3.57
N GLU A 19 -11.90 -20.08 -4.81
CA GLU A 19 -10.86 -20.43 -5.81
C GLU A 19 -9.53 -19.70 -5.55
N THR A 20 -9.57 -18.56 -4.85
CA THR A 20 -8.40 -17.73 -4.58
C THR A 20 -8.23 -17.51 -3.08
N PHE A 21 -7.00 -17.70 -2.59
CA PHE A 21 -6.66 -17.57 -1.18
C PHE A 21 -5.85 -16.29 -0.98
N ASP A 22 -6.32 -15.42 -0.10
CA ASP A 22 -5.69 -14.13 0.17
C ASP A 22 -5.06 -14.04 1.56
N PHE A 23 -4.63 -12.84 1.92
CA PHE A 23 -3.96 -12.57 3.19
C PHE A 23 -4.85 -12.85 4.41
N VAL A 24 -6.15 -12.51 4.33
CA VAL A 24 -7.09 -12.74 5.44
C VAL A 24 -7.33 -14.23 5.62
N ASP A 25 -7.49 -14.97 4.52
CA ASP A 25 -7.62 -16.43 4.56
C ASP A 25 -6.36 -17.09 5.17
N THR A 26 -5.18 -16.56 4.87
CA THR A 26 -3.91 -17.02 5.44
C THR A 26 -3.89 -16.89 6.96
N LEU A 27 -4.30 -15.73 7.48
CA LEU A 27 -4.38 -15.49 8.92
C LEU A 27 -5.41 -16.39 9.60
N LEU A 28 -6.56 -16.62 8.95
CA LEU A 28 -7.59 -17.54 9.43
C LEU A 28 -7.08 -18.99 9.46
N ARG A 29 -6.30 -19.42 8.46
CA ARG A 29 -5.67 -20.75 8.47
C ARG A 29 -4.67 -20.89 9.62
N ILE A 30 -3.81 -19.89 9.84
CA ILE A 30 -2.87 -19.89 10.96
C ILE A 30 -3.60 -19.98 12.31
N GLN A 31 -4.70 -19.23 12.46
CA GLN A 31 -5.57 -19.32 13.64
C GLN A 31 -6.14 -20.73 13.85
N ARG A 32 -6.66 -21.37 12.79
CA ARG A 32 -7.26 -22.72 12.86
C ARG A 32 -6.21 -23.80 13.17
N GLU A 33 -5.04 -23.71 12.55
CA GLU A 33 -3.96 -24.71 12.67
C GLU A 33 -3.10 -24.51 13.93
N LYS A 34 -3.23 -23.37 14.64
CA LYS A 34 -2.35 -22.98 15.75
C LYS A 34 -0.87 -23.15 15.41
N THR A 35 -0.52 -22.75 14.18
CA THR A 35 0.78 -23.04 13.58
C THR A 35 1.91 -22.44 14.44
N ASN A 36 2.95 -23.23 14.71
CA ASN A 36 4.17 -22.80 15.42
C ASN A 36 3.94 -22.24 16.84
N GLY A 37 2.85 -22.64 17.51
CA GLY A 37 2.54 -22.13 18.87
C GLY A 37 2.06 -20.68 18.88
N LEU A 38 1.78 -20.10 17.70
CA LEU A 38 1.17 -18.79 17.56
C LEU A 38 -0.35 -18.94 17.71
N GLU A 39 -0.90 -18.46 18.82
CA GLU A 39 -2.34 -18.45 19.04
C GLU A 39 -2.93 -17.09 18.62
N LEU A 40 -3.37 -17.00 17.37
CA LEU A 40 -4.08 -15.81 16.88
C LEU A 40 -5.55 -15.87 17.26
N ASN A 41 -6.02 -14.88 18.02
CA ASN A 41 -7.45 -14.66 18.23
C ASN A 41 -8.02 -13.73 17.14
N ARG A 42 -9.34 -13.60 17.10
CA ARG A 42 -10.03 -12.78 16.08
C ARG A 42 -9.70 -11.29 16.18
N SER A 43 -9.41 -10.77 17.38
CA SER A 43 -8.90 -9.39 17.52
C SER A 43 -7.51 -9.22 16.93
N ASP A 44 -6.62 -10.19 17.10
CA ASP A 44 -5.25 -10.13 16.58
C ASP A 44 -5.28 -10.03 15.05
N ILE A 45 -6.10 -10.87 14.39
CA ILE A 45 -6.30 -10.81 12.93
C ILE A 45 -6.74 -9.43 12.49
N ARG A 46 -7.73 -8.82 13.16
CA ARG A 46 -8.19 -7.45 12.83
C ARG A 46 -7.09 -6.41 13.03
N VAL A 47 -6.31 -6.53 14.11
CA VAL A 47 -5.21 -5.59 14.39
C VAL A 47 -4.10 -5.71 13.35
N ILE A 48 -3.72 -6.93 12.96
CA ILE A 48 -2.72 -7.17 11.91
C ILE A 48 -3.17 -6.58 10.58
N ILE A 49 -4.44 -6.82 10.19
CA ILE A 49 -4.98 -6.24 8.96
C ILE A 49 -4.93 -4.71 9.03
N LEU A 50 -5.39 -4.12 10.14
CA LEU A 50 -5.38 -2.66 10.31
C LEU A 50 -3.97 -2.08 10.23
N ASP A 51 -3.00 -2.69 10.89
CA ASP A 51 -1.61 -2.25 10.93
C ASP A 51 -0.98 -2.26 9.52
N MET A 52 -1.21 -3.34 8.76
CA MET A 52 -0.73 -3.45 7.39
C MET A 52 -1.34 -2.38 6.47
N PHE A 53 -2.64 -2.09 6.60
CA PHE A 53 -3.29 -1.03 5.82
C PHE A 53 -2.78 0.36 6.20
N LEU A 54 -2.69 0.67 7.49
CA LEU A 54 -2.21 1.97 7.95
C LEU A 54 -0.75 2.19 7.57
N GLY A 55 0.11 1.21 7.85
CA GLY A 55 1.53 1.25 7.54
C GLY A 55 1.78 1.35 6.04
N GLY A 56 1.10 0.52 5.24
CA GLY A 56 1.24 0.54 3.78
C GLY A 56 0.76 1.85 3.17
N THR A 57 -0.48 2.25 3.44
CA THR A 57 -1.11 3.41 2.78
C THR A 57 -0.53 4.74 3.23
N SER A 58 -0.33 4.95 4.54
CA SER A 58 0.15 6.24 5.05
C SER A 58 1.57 6.53 4.55
N THR A 59 2.45 5.53 4.58
CA THR A 59 3.85 5.70 4.16
C THR A 59 3.98 5.87 2.65
N THR A 60 3.29 5.05 1.84
CA THR A 60 3.32 5.20 0.37
C THR A 60 2.67 6.50 -0.09
N SER A 61 1.52 6.89 0.47
CA SER A 61 0.89 8.19 0.14
C SER A 61 1.82 9.35 0.47
N THR A 62 2.45 9.33 1.66
CA THR A 62 3.42 10.37 2.05
C THR A 62 4.61 10.40 1.09
N THR A 63 5.11 9.24 0.67
CA THR A 63 6.23 9.13 -0.27
C THR A 63 5.85 9.70 -1.63
N ILE A 64 4.65 9.38 -2.14
CA ILE A 64 4.14 9.93 -3.40
C ILE A 64 3.97 11.45 -3.31
N ASP A 65 3.40 11.97 -2.22
CA ASP A 65 3.24 13.41 -2.02
C ASP A 65 4.59 14.14 -2.03
N TRP A 66 5.60 13.55 -1.37
CA TRP A 66 6.96 14.09 -1.40
C TRP A 66 7.59 14.03 -2.79
N ALA A 67 7.44 12.91 -3.50
CA ALA A 67 7.93 12.75 -4.86
C ALA A 67 7.30 13.77 -5.82
N MET A 68 5.98 13.98 -5.73
CA MET A 68 5.25 14.95 -6.55
C MET A 68 5.67 16.39 -6.24
N LYS A 69 5.86 16.75 -4.96
CA LYS A 69 6.40 18.06 -4.59
C LYS A 69 7.80 18.28 -5.16
N LYS A 70 8.67 17.27 -5.08
CA LYS A 70 10.01 17.36 -5.65
C LYS A 70 10.00 17.48 -7.18
N LEU A 71 9.11 16.74 -7.84
CA LEU A 71 8.94 16.87 -9.28
C LEU A 71 8.46 18.28 -9.67
N GLN A 72 7.53 18.87 -8.91
CA GLN A 72 7.07 20.24 -9.12
C GLN A 72 8.18 21.28 -8.92
N ASP A 73 9.03 21.11 -7.90
CA ASP A 73 10.19 21.99 -7.66
C ASP A 73 11.25 21.87 -8.77
N ASP A 74 11.54 20.64 -9.21
CA ASP A 74 12.46 20.36 -10.32
C ASP A 74 11.91 21.01 -11.61
N PHE A 75 10.63 20.80 -11.92
CA PHE A 75 9.97 21.44 -13.06
C PHE A 75 10.07 22.97 -12.99
N ARG A 76 9.71 23.58 -11.85
CA ARG A 76 9.75 25.05 -11.69
C ARG A 76 11.15 25.62 -11.93
N THR A 77 12.19 24.91 -11.50
CA THR A 77 13.59 25.34 -11.66
C THR A 77 14.02 25.34 -13.12
N TYR A 78 13.58 24.36 -13.92
CA TYR A 78 13.93 24.28 -15.33
C TYR A 78 12.97 25.05 -16.25
N SER A 79 11.73 25.28 -15.81
CA SER A 79 10.66 25.84 -16.64
C SER A 79 10.40 27.33 -16.40
N GLU A 80 11.29 28.07 -15.72
CA GLU A 80 10.97 29.39 -15.12
C GLU A 80 10.27 30.38 -16.07
N HIS A 81 10.34 30.21 -17.40
CA HIS A 81 9.61 31.06 -18.37
C HIS A 81 9.07 30.32 -19.62
N LYS A 82 8.84 29.00 -19.59
CA LYS A 82 8.37 28.23 -20.77
C LYS A 82 7.08 27.44 -20.51
N LEU A 83 6.12 27.57 -21.42
CA LEU A 83 4.90 26.74 -21.47
C LEU A 83 5.18 25.26 -21.86
N PHE A 84 6.32 25.01 -22.50
CA PHE A 84 6.75 23.70 -22.97
C PHE A 84 8.24 23.49 -22.69
N THR A 85 8.58 22.39 -22.03
CA THR A 85 9.96 21.94 -21.84
C THR A 85 10.41 21.09 -23.02
N SER A 86 11.65 21.26 -23.48
CA SER A 86 12.23 20.40 -24.51
C SER A 86 12.59 19.02 -23.95
N GLU A 87 12.73 18.01 -24.81
CA GLU A 87 13.19 16.67 -24.42
C GLU A 87 14.58 16.69 -23.76
N GLU A 88 15.45 17.61 -24.19
CA GLU A 88 16.78 17.83 -23.60
C GLU A 88 16.72 18.43 -22.18
N GLU A 89 15.75 19.32 -21.90
CA GLU A 89 15.52 19.86 -20.56
C GLU A 89 14.95 18.78 -19.62
N VAL A 90 14.06 17.92 -20.14
CA VAL A 90 13.54 16.73 -19.44
C VAL A 90 14.65 15.73 -19.12
N ASP A 91 15.61 15.54 -20.04
CA ASP A 91 16.77 14.67 -19.79
C ASP A 91 17.66 15.19 -18.64
N ASN A 92 17.64 16.50 -18.38
CA ASN A 92 18.39 17.10 -17.28
C ASN A 92 17.65 17.08 -15.92
N MET A 93 16.35 16.73 -15.88
CA MET A 93 15.55 16.64 -14.66
C MET A 93 15.89 15.37 -13.86
N LYS A 94 16.81 15.52 -12.91
CA LYS A 94 17.33 14.39 -12.11
C LYS A 94 16.25 13.72 -11.27
N TYR A 95 15.29 14.47 -10.72
CA TYR A 95 14.25 13.89 -9.87
C TYR A 95 13.17 13.19 -10.69
N LEU A 96 12.80 13.72 -11.86
CA LEU A 96 11.90 13.04 -12.78
C LEU A 96 12.46 11.66 -13.20
N LYS A 97 13.75 11.60 -13.54
CA LYS A 97 14.43 10.33 -13.84
C LYS A 97 14.47 9.35 -12.67
N ALA A 98 14.59 9.87 -11.44
CA ALA A 98 14.60 9.03 -10.23
C ALA A 98 13.21 8.45 -9.89
N VAL A 99 12.12 9.11 -10.28
CA VAL A 99 10.75 8.65 -10.04
C VAL A 99 10.29 7.60 -11.07
N ILE A 100 10.80 7.67 -12.31
CA ILE A 100 10.42 6.73 -13.40
C ILE A 100 11.19 5.40 -13.32
N LYS A 101 12.29 5.35 -12.58
CA LYS A 101 13.22 4.20 -12.53
C LYS A 101 12.86 3.14 -11.50
#